data_AF-A0A850C9M1-F1
#
_entry.id   AF-A0A850C9M1-F1
#
_cell.length_a   1.000
_cell.length_b   1.000
_cell.length_c   1.000
_cell.angle_alpha   90.00
_cell.angle_beta   90.00
_cell.angle_gamma   90.00
#
_symmetry.space_group_name_H-M   'P 1'
#
loop_
_entity.id
_entity.type
_entity.pdbx_description
1 polymer ?
#
loop_
_entity_poly.entity_id
_entity_poly.type
_entity_poly.pdbx_seq_one_letter_code
_entity_poly.pdbx_strand_id
1 'polypeptide(L)'
;MKRTSINRPVTRFERAGLWIALAVILILALSVATVLGFESVRSAEDEPGNTFLLVTGLGDVAAILVLIPLFYTFRKRTLQENMPGTMMAWLQSHVYLGLISLVVVLVHIWVPSFSIEWTMGKYALGAFALLVISGAAWRVIYSVVPPRVAEKVGNLSTSDTQDKSRIVRVEIDKLLAGKSIEFQRAARKRLDGARTENVAGEEYDWNRFVKMAERLERYSRRERQQIFYSRFLQGWKLLHIPLAVVLVGLVGIHVWEVMKVPNMVSGGEVQGLPPASACADCHAEIVEEWRLAMHSMAQDAPVVISQTNLALSKFPEFGRACNNCHAPVGTSLTGTPTLPIDVENELRIYPNGKVVDDGVTCIICHTISEAPEERRGMFDDFPFAAGGANQFADMFGPDLGEAALPNTRHGAGTGFMTNSIESSKLCGSCHNVKVDIDGDGEVTAFPGSEGNGRDSDGDNQLDENELEFDEDGRILQDLVLQTTFDEWEDYVAAREAQGQVALGCVDCHMPLLPPAPLVPTSPGSLFADAPERPRHSHSFIGV
;
A
#
# COMPACT_ATOMS: atom_id res chain seq x y z
N MET A 1 -54.72 34.70 12.31
CA MET A 1 -54.80 33.51 11.44
C MET A 1 -53.55 32.66 11.68
N LYS A 2 -53.64 31.61 12.51
CA LYS A 2 -52.52 30.69 12.78
C LYS A 2 -52.24 29.92 11.48
N ARG A 3 -51.02 30.00 10.94
CA ARG A 3 -50.55 29.12 9.85
C ARG A 3 -50.53 27.70 10.40
N THR A 4 -51.55 26.91 10.09
CA THR A 4 -51.50 25.45 10.22
C THR A 4 -50.51 24.95 9.18
N SER A 5 -49.28 24.64 9.62
CA SER A 5 -48.33 23.92 8.77
C SER A 5 -48.88 22.52 8.53
N ILE A 6 -49.29 22.24 7.30
CA ILE A 6 -49.58 20.88 6.85
C ILE A 6 -48.26 20.12 6.88
N ASN A 7 -47.98 19.45 8.00
CA ASN A 7 -46.79 18.61 8.13
C ASN A 7 -47.09 17.29 7.40
N ARG A 8 -46.44 17.10 6.25
CA ARG A 8 -46.42 15.82 5.53
C ARG A 8 -45.97 14.71 6.49
N PRO A 9 -46.64 13.53 6.50
CA PRO A 9 -46.17 12.39 7.27
C PRO A 9 -44.79 11.95 6.78
N VAL A 10 -43.80 12.03 7.68
CA VAL A 10 -42.41 11.69 7.43
C VAL A 10 -42.27 10.17 7.46
N THR A 11 -41.81 9.55 6.37
CA THR A 11 -41.67 8.08 6.31
C THR A 11 -40.53 7.61 7.22
N ARG A 12 -40.54 6.33 7.64
CA ARG A 12 -39.52 5.79 8.58
C ARG A 12 -38.08 5.98 8.06
N PHE A 13 -37.88 5.85 6.75
CA PHE A 13 -36.57 6.01 6.08
C PHE A 13 -36.12 7.46 5.90
N GLU A 14 -36.98 8.45 6.15
CA GLU A 14 -36.60 9.87 6.14
C GLU A 14 -35.99 10.31 7.49
N ARG A 15 -36.18 9.51 8.55
CA ARG A 15 -35.67 9.81 9.90
C ARG A 15 -34.21 9.36 10.05
N ALA A 16 -33.36 10.27 10.50
CA ALA A 16 -31.95 10.02 10.80
C ALA A 16 -31.73 8.86 11.79
N GLY A 17 -32.57 8.75 12.83
CA GLY A 17 -32.40 7.75 13.89
C GLY A 17 -32.41 6.29 13.41
N LEU A 18 -33.18 5.97 12.36
CA LEU A 18 -33.21 4.62 11.80
C LEU A 18 -31.88 4.28 11.09
N TRP A 19 -31.33 5.22 10.34
CA TRP A 19 -30.04 5.05 9.68
C TRP A 19 -28.88 4.98 10.66
N ILE A 20 -28.94 5.75 11.75
CA ILE A 20 -27.96 5.66 12.85
C ILE A 20 -28.02 4.27 13.50
N ALA A 21 -29.21 3.77 13.81
CA ALA A 21 -29.36 2.43 14.39
C ALA A 21 -28.83 1.33 13.45
N LEU A 22 -29.15 1.41 12.15
CA LEU A 22 -28.63 0.49 11.14
C LEU A 22 -27.10 0.57 11.01
N ALA A 23 -26.53 1.78 11.03
CA ALA A 23 -25.08 1.98 11.00
C ALA A 23 -24.41 1.33 12.21
N VAL A 24 -24.94 1.55 13.41
CA VAL A 24 -24.40 0.96 14.65
C VAL A 24 -24.50 -0.57 14.62
N ILE A 25 -25.64 -1.13 14.21
CA ILE A 25 -25.82 -2.59 14.10
C ILE A 25 -24.84 -3.17 13.09
N LEU A 26 -24.69 -2.54 11.93
CA LEU A 26 -23.80 -3.02 10.88
C LEU A 26 -22.33 -2.94 11.31
N ILE A 27 -21.93 -1.86 11.98
CA ILE A 27 -20.58 -1.71 12.54
C ILE A 27 -20.34 -2.81 13.57
N LEU A 28 -21.26 -3.03 14.52
CA LEU A 28 -21.14 -4.09 15.52
C LEU A 28 -21.07 -5.48 14.88
N ALA A 29 -21.90 -5.75 13.89
CA ALA A 29 -21.90 -7.02 13.17
C ALA A 29 -20.59 -7.24 12.41
N LEU A 30 -20.07 -6.22 11.72
CA LEU A 30 -18.76 -6.29 11.06
C LEU A 30 -17.62 -6.46 12.06
N SER A 31 -17.65 -5.76 13.20
CA SER A 31 -16.64 -5.93 14.25
C SER A 31 -16.66 -7.35 14.80
N VAL A 32 -17.82 -7.91 15.11
CA VAL A 32 -17.96 -9.30 15.58
C VAL A 32 -17.52 -10.28 14.49
N ALA A 33 -17.93 -10.10 13.24
CA ALA A 33 -17.53 -10.96 12.12
C ALA A 33 -16.01 -10.91 11.87
N THR A 34 -15.40 -9.73 12.01
CA THR A 34 -13.94 -9.57 11.89
C THR A 34 -13.22 -10.27 13.01
N VAL A 35 -13.68 -10.12 14.27
CA VAL A 35 -13.09 -10.81 15.44
C VAL A 35 -13.24 -12.33 15.32
N LEU A 36 -14.43 -12.83 14.99
CA LEU A 36 -14.67 -14.27 14.85
C LEU A 36 -13.94 -14.87 13.65
N GLY A 37 -13.94 -14.17 12.51
CA GLY A 37 -13.14 -14.55 11.34
C GLY A 37 -11.66 -14.61 11.69
N PHE A 38 -11.17 -13.63 12.45
CA PHE A 38 -9.80 -13.58 12.91
C PHE A 38 -9.44 -14.70 13.90
N GLU A 39 -10.30 -14.98 14.89
CA GLU A 39 -10.12 -16.13 15.81
C GLU A 39 -10.10 -17.46 15.04
N SER A 40 -10.97 -17.61 14.04
CA SER A 40 -10.95 -18.80 13.19
C SER A 40 -9.66 -18.93 12.38
N VAL A 41 -9.14 -17.81 11.84
CA VAL A 41 -7.85 -17.73 11.13
C VAL A 41 -6.69 -18.06 12.08
N ARG A 42 -6.72 -17.55 13.32
CA ARG A 42 -5.70 -17.84 14.35
C ARG A 42 -5.69 -19.31 14.76
N SER A 43 -6.87 -19.93 14.87
CA SER A 43 -7.01 -21.33 15.26
C SER A 43 -6.76 -22.34 14.13
N ALA A 44 -6.81 -21.88 12.88
CA ALA A 44 -6.53 -22.69 11.69
C ALA A 44 -5.06 -22.48 11.30
N GLU A 45 -4.15 -23.10 12.06
CA GLU A 45 -2.69 -22.95 11.93
C GLU A 45 -2.12 -23.37 10.56
N ASP A 46 -2.91 -23.96 9.66
CA ASP A 46 -2.37 -24.74 8.52
C ASP A 46 -2.85 -24.36 7.10
N GLU A 47 -3.67 -23.33 6.89
CA GLU A 47 -4.19 -23.00 5.54
C GLU A 47 -3.70 -21.61 5.05
N PRO A 48 -2.66 -21.57 4.20
CA PRO A 48 -2.20 -20.35 3.56
C PRO A 48 -3.34 -19.67 2.79
N GLY A 49 -3.60 -18.39 3.07
CA GLY A 49 -4.55 -17.56 2.32
C GLY A 49 -5.89 -17.23 3.02
N ASN A 50 -6.17 -17.75 4.22
CA ASN A 50 -7.41 -17.41 4.93
C ASN A 50 -7.52 -15.90 5.28
N THR A 51 -6.41 -15.27 5.66
CA THR A 51 -6.37 -13.82 5.91
C THR A 51 -6.58 -13.03 4.62
N PHE A 52 -6.12 -13.53 3.47
CA PHE A 52 -6.34 -12.89 2.17
C PHE A 52 -7.83 -12.89 1.80
N LEU A 53 -8.54 -13.99 2.04
CA LEU A 53 -9.99 -14.09 1.83
C LEU A 53 -10.79 -13.11 2.71
N LEU A 54 -10.38 -12.95 3.97
CA LEU A 54 -11.01 -11.98 4.88
C LEU A 54 -10.83 -10.54 4.37
N VAL A 55 -9.59 -10.17 3.98
CA VAL A 55 -9.27 -8.81 3.50
C VAL A 55 -9.98 -8.50 2.19
N THR A 56 -9.99 -9.43 1.25
CA THR A 56 -10.68 -9.28 -0.05
C THR A 56 -12.20 -9.16 0.13
N GLY A 57 -12.80 -10.00 0.98
CA GLY A 57 -14.23 -9.90 1.31
C GLY A 57 -14.62 -8.56 1.94
N LEU A 58 -13.79 -8.02 2.85
CA LEU A 58 -13.98 -6.66 3.39
C LEU A 58 -13.85 -5.58 2.30
N GLY A 59 -12.92 -5.78 1.36
CA GLY A 59 -12.72 -4.91 0.20
C GLY A 59 -13.96 -4.86 -0.72
N ASP A 60 -14.55 -6.01 -1.03
CA ASP A 60 -15.77 -6.11 -1.83
C ASP A 60 -16.95 -5.39 -1.16
N VAL A 61 -17.13 -5.62 0.14
CA VAL A 61 -18.18 -4.93 0.92
C VAL A 61 -17.95 -3.41 0.91
N ALA A 62 -16.71 -2.96 1.10
CA ALA A 62 -16.36 -1.54 1.04
C ALA A 62 -16.66 -0.94 -0.34
N ALA A 63 -16.25 -1.61 -1.43
CA ALA A 63 -16.48 -1.17 -2.80
C ALA A 63 -17.99 -1.04 -3.10
N ILE A 64 -18.80 -2.03 -2.73
CA ILE A 64 -20.25 -1.99 -2.88
C ILE A 64 -20.84 -0.79 -2.12
N LEU A 65 -20.44 -0.59 -0.87
CA LEU A 65 -20.93 0.51 -0.03
C LEU A 65 -20.51 1.89 -0.54
N VAL A 66 -19.37 2.01 -1.25
CA VAL A 66 -18.94 3.25 -1.91
C VAL A 66 -19.71 3.50 -3.22
N LEU A 67 -20.03 2.45 -3.97
CA LEU A 67 -20.74 2.56 -5.25
C LEU A 67 -22.23 2.93 -5.08
N ILE A 68 -22.91 2.44 -4.05
CA ILE A 68 -24.34 2.72 -3.81
C ILE A 68 -24.62 4.25 -3.67
N PRO A 69 -23.87 5.02 -2.85
CA PRO A 69 -24.00 6.47 -2.78
C PRO A 69 -23.85 7.19 -4.12
N LEU A 70 -23.03 6.70 -5.06
CA LEU A 70 -22.87 7.33 -6.37
C LEU A 70 -24.16 7.29 -7.18
N PHE A 71 -24.96 6.23 -6.99
CA PHE A 71 -26.24 6.05 -7.67
C PHE A 71 -27.27 7.14 -7.31
N TYR A 72 -27.12 7.80 -6.16
CA TYR A 72 -27.94 8.96 -5.79
C TYR A 72 -27.89 10.07 -6.85
N THR A 73 -26.70 10.37 -7.38
CA THR A 73 -26.50 11.43 -8.38
C THR A 73 -27.20 11.06 -9.69
N PHE A 74 -27.12 9.80 -10.10
CA PHE A 74 -27.79 9.29 -11.28
C PHE A 74 -29.32 9.37 -11.14
N ARG A 75 -29.88 8.90 -10.01
CA ARG A 75 -31.31 8.99 -9.74
C ARG A 75 -31.82 10.43 -9.80
N LYS A 76 -31.11 11.35 -9.14
CA LYS A 76 -31.51 12.76 -9.06
C LYS A 76 -31.56 13.44 -10.44
N ARG A 77 -30.75 13.00 -11.41
CA ARG A 77 -30.67 13.61 -12.74
C ARG A 77 -31.58 12.95 -13.77
N THR A 78 -31.77 11.63 -13.68
CA THR A 78 -32.36 10.85 -14.79
C THR A 78 -33.61 10.09 -14.40
N LEU A 79 -33.72 9.61 -13.15
CA LEU A 79 -34.76 8.66 -12.74
C LEU A 79 -35.66 9.20 -11.62
N GLN A 80 -35.84 10.52 -11.57
CA GLN A 80 -36.49 11.20 -10.44
C GLN A 80 -37.92 10.71 -10.19
N GLU A 81 -38.62 10.20 -11.21
CA GLU A 81 -40.03 9.76 -11.14
C GLU A 81 -40.21 8.23 -11.10
N ASN A 82 -39.25 7.44 -11.60
CA ASN A 82 -39.43 6.00 -11.82
C ASN A 82 -38.87 5.10 -10.69
N MET A 83 -38.26 5.70 -9.67
CA MET A 83 -37.52 4.97 -8.64
C MET A 83 -38.22 5.02 -7.27
N PRO A 84 -38.38 3.88 -6.58
CA PRO A 84 -39.08 3.80 -5.30
C PRO A 84 -38.36 4.59 -4.19
N GLY A 85 -39.15 5.07 -3.22
CA GLY A 85 -38.66 5.82 -2.07
C GLY A 85 -38.53 7.32 -2.30
N THR A 86 -38.38 8.09 -1.23
CA THR A 86 -38.43 9.56 -1.31
C THR A 86 -37.03 10.15 -1.56
N MET A 87 -36.96 11.34 -2.17
CA MET A 87 -35.65 12.01 -2.37
C MET A 87 -34.88 12.24 -1.08
N MET A 88 -35.59 12.42 0.04
CA MET A 88 -34.99 12.57 1.35
C MET A 88 -34.43 11.23 1.86
N ALA A 89 -35.15 10.12 1.73
CA ALA A 89 -34.65 8.80 2.13
C ALA A 89 -33.36 8.42 1.38
N TRP A 90 -33.31 8.69 0.08
CA TRP A 90 -32.10 8.46 -0.73
C TRP A 90 -30.95 9.38 -0.34
N LEU A 91 -31.21 10.64 0.01
CA LEU A 91 -30.19 11.54 0.54
C LEU A 91 -29.65 11.02 1.89
N GLN A 92 -30.50 10.51 2.77
CA GLN A 92 -30.06 9.89 4.01
C GLN A 92 -29.18 8.67 3.73
N SER A 93 -29.58 7.80 2.80
CA SER A 93 -28.79 6.63 2.41
C SER A 93 -27.40 7.01 1.90
N HIS A 94 -27.28 8.04 1.04
CA HIS A 94 -25.99 8.51 0.52
C HIS A 94 -25.04 8.95 1.66
N VAL A 95 -25.56 9.67 2.65
CA VAL A 95 -24.75 10.15 3.79
C VAL A 95 -24.35 9.01 4.71
N TYR A 96 -25.31 8.19 5.14
CA TYR A 96 -25.03 7.16 6.14
C TYR A 96 -24.28 5.97 5.56
N LEU A 97 -24.58 5.53 4.33
CA LEU A 97 -23.79 4.50 3.66
C LEU A 97 -22.36 5.00 3.41
N GLY A 98 -22.19 6.27 3.03
CA GLY A 98 -20.85 6.88 2.92
C GLY A 98 -20.05 6.84 4.23
N LEU A 99 -20.69 7.17 5.36
CA LEU A 99 -20.06 7.09 6.69
C LEU A 99 -19.75 5.64 7.11
N ILE A 100 -20.68 4.71 6.86
CA ILE A 100 -20.47 3.29 7.13
C ILE A 100 -19.31 2.76 6.28
N SER A 101 -19.26 3.07 4.99
CA SER A 101 -18.15 2.66 4.13
C SER A 101 -16.81 3.15 4.65
N LEU A 102 -16.74 4.34 5.25
CA LEU A 102 -15.50 4.80 5.88
C LEU A 102 -15.07 3.88 7.02
N VAL A 103 -16.00 3.46 7.88
CA VAL A 103 -15.69 2.50 8.95
C VAL A 103 -15.25 1.16 8.39
N VAL A 104 -15.95 0.63 7.37
CA VAL A 104 -15.56 -0.64 6.73
C VAL A 104 -14.18 -0.53 6.07
N VAL A 105 -13.88 0.59 5.38
CA VAL A 105 -12.55 0.84 4.82
C VAL A 105 -11.49 0.91 5.91
N LEU A 106 -11.77 1.56 7.04
CA LEU A 106 -10.85 1.60 8.17
C LEU A 106 -10.59 0.21 8.75
N VAL A 107 -11.60 -0.67 8.81
CA VAL A 107 -11.40 -2.08 9.20
C VAL A 107 -10.60 -2.84 8.12
N HIS A 108 -10.92 -2.64 6.84
CA HIS A 108 -10.24 -3.27 5.71
C HIS A 108 -8.74 -2.95 5.67
N ILE A 109 -8.32 -1.71 5.98
CA ILE A 109 -6.90 -1.34 6.06
C ILE A 109 -6.23 -1.75 7.38
N TRP A 110 -7.01 -2.09 8.39
CA TRP A 110 -6.51 -2.41 9.73
C TRP A 110 -6.17 -3.91 9.87
N VAL A 111 -6.72 -4.76 8.99
CA VAL A 111 -6.41 -6.20 8.93
C VAL A 111 -5.04 -6.50 8.27
N PRO A 112 -4.65 -5.93 7.11
CA PRO A 112 -3.33 -6.10 6.54
C PRO A 112 -2.28 -5.14 7.11
N SER A 113 -1.01 -5.56 7.12
CA SER A 113 0.13 -4.72 7.50
C SER A 113 0.22 -3.49 6.59
N PHE A 114 0.47 -2.32 7.18
CA PHE A 114 0.70 -1.11 6.40
C PHE A 114 2.05 -1.20 5.70
N SER A 115 2.05 -1.10 4.38
CA SER A 115 3.30 -0.85 3.66
C SER A 115 3.87 0.50 4.09
N ILE A 116 5.19 0.67 4.07
CA ILE A 116 5.79 1.98 4.37
C ILE A 116 5.59 2.92 3.16
N GLU A 117 5.61 2.37 1.95
CA GLU A 117 5.50 3.12 0.70
C GLU A 117 4.09 3.67 0.40
N TRP A 118 4.03 4.70 -0.44
CA TRP A 118 2.76 5.28 -0.90
C TRP A 118 2.09 4.37 -1.93
N THR A 119 1.03 3.68 -1.52
CA THR A 119 0.21 2.83 -2.41
C THR A 119 -1.03 3.55 -2.90
N MET A 120 -1.61 3.09 -4.01
CA MET A 120 -2.89 3.62 -4.52
C MET A 120 -4.02 3.49 -3.49
N GLY A 121 -3.97 2.48 -2.62
CA GLY A 121 -4.87 2.34 -1.47
C GLY A 121 -4.79 3.52 -0.49
N LYS A 122 -3.57 4.02 -0.18
CA LYS A 122 -3.38 5.21 0.68
C LYS A 122 -3.91 6.48 0.01
N TYR A 123 -3.67 6.65 -1.28
CA TYR A 123 -4.25 7.76 -2.04
C TYR A 123 -5.79 7.70 -2.07
N ALA A 124 -6.36 6.50 -2.28
CA ALA A 124 -7.80 6.27 -2.24
C ALA A 124 -8.38 6.60 -0.85
N LEU A 125 -7.74 6.16 0.23
CA LEU A 125 -8.14 6.49 1.61
C LEU A 125 -8.13 8.00 1.85
N GLY A 126 -7.06 8.70 1.44
CA GLY A 126 -6.96 10.15 1.58
C GLY A 126 -8.06 10.90 0.81
N ALA A 127 -8.29 10.51 -0.45
CA ALA A 127 -9.37 11.06 -1.26
C ALA A 127 -10.75 10.78 -0.65
N PHE A 128 -10.95 9.57 -0.11
CA PHE A 128 -12.21 9.17 0.49
C PHE A 128 -12.49 9.91 1.80
N ALA A 129 -11.50 10.03 2.69
CA ALA A 129 -11.59 10.80 3.91
C ALA A 129 -11.94 12.27 3.61
N LEU A 130 -11.27 12.88 2.62
CA LEU A 130 -11.57 14.24 2.17
C LEU A 130 -13.01 14.36 1.63
N LEU A 131 -13.49 13.35 0.89
CA LEU A 131 -14.84 13.32 0.34
C LEU A 131 -15.90 13.24 1.46
N VAL A 132 -15.69 12.38 2.45
CA VAL A 132 -16.59 12.21 3.61
C VAL A 132 -16.61 13.49 4.45
N ILE A 133 -15.45 14.08 4.76
CA ILE A 133 -15.34 15.34 5.52
C ILE A 133 -16.05 16.47 4.75
N SER A 134 -15.83 16.57 3.43
CA SER A 134 -16.52 17.52 2.56
C SER A 134 -18.04 17.34 2.59
N GLY A 135 -18.54 16.09 2.54
CA GLY A 135 -19.95 15.77 2.63
C GLY A 135 -20.58 16.11 3.98
N ALA A 136 -19.87 15.81 5.08
CA ALA A 136 -20.30 16.11 6.43
C ALA A 136 -20.34 17.63 6.69
N ALA A 137 -19.29 18.35 6.31
CA ALA A 137 -19.24 19.81 6.40
C ALA A 137 -20.37 20.47 5.60
N TRP A 138 -20.65 19.97 4.39
CA TRP A 138 -21.80 20.41 3.60
C TRP A 138 -23.13 20.22 4.32
N ARG A 139 -23.31 19.08 4.99
CA ARG A 139 -24.56 18.80 5.71
C ARG A 139 -24.79 19.76 6.86
N VAL A 140 -23.73 20.12 7.60
CA VAL A 140 -23.76 21.14 8.66
C VAL A 140 -24.09 22.50 8.07
N ILE A 141 -23.46 22.89 6.97
CA ILE A 141 -23.76 24.17 6.28
C ILE A 141 -25.23 24.20 5.84
N TYR A 142 -25.74 23.13 5.24
CA TYR A 142 -27.11 23.04 4.74
C TYR A 142 -28.15 23.02 5.88
N SER A 143 -27.82 22.55 7.08
CA SER A 143 -28.74 22.61 8.22
C SER A 143 -28.74 23.98 8.90
N VAL A 144 -27.61 24.70 8.87
CA VAL A 144 -27.41 25.95 9.62
C VAL A 144 -27.70 27.21 8.79
N VAL A 145 -27.27 27.25 7.53
CA VAL A 145 -27.31 28.45 6.69
C VAL A 145 -28.72 28.75 6.15
N PRO A 146 -29.46 27.81 5.53
CA PRO A 146 -30.77 28.10 4.96
C PRO A 146 -31.81 28.65 5.96
N PRO A 147 -31.95 28.15 7.20
CA PRO A 147 -32.89 28.73 8.16
C PRO A 147 -32.56 30.18 8.51
N ARG A 148 -31.27 30.49 8.73
CA ARG A 148 -30.79 31.84 9.07
C ARG A 148 -30.91 32.83 7.91
N VAL A 149 -30.76 32.34 6.68
CA VAL A 149 -30.89 33.14 5.46
C VAL A 149 -32.36 33.30 5.05
N ALA A 150 -33.18 32.26 5.20
CA ALA A 150 -34.61 32.29 4.88
C ALA A 150 -35.36 33.32 5.74
N GLU A 151 -34.96 33.50 7.00
CA GLU A 151 -35.48 34.54 7.89
C GLU A 151 -35.25 35.96 7.33
N LYS A 152 -34.12 36.19 6.64
CA LYS A 152 -33.74 37.51 6.10
C LYS A 152 -34.12 37.70 4.62
N VAL A 153 -34.07 36.65 3.81
CA VAL A 153 -34.07 36.70 2.35
C VAL A 153 -35.30 36.01 1.74
N GLY A 154 -35.91 35.03 2.43
CA GLY A 154 -36.99 34.21 1.91
C GLY A 154 -36.49 33.03 1.06
N ASN A 155 -37.03 32.85 -0.15
CA ASN A 155 -36.60 31.81 -1.10
C ASN A 155 -35.17 32.11 -1.61
N LEU A 156 -34.35 31.08 -1.86
CA LEU A 156 -33.02 31.21 -2.48
C LEU A 156 -33.07 31.38 -4.01
N SER A 157 -34.25 31.28 -4.63
CA SER A 157 -34.43 31.51 -6.06
C SER A 157 -34.18 32.97 -6.45
N THR A 158 -33.18 33.17 -7.32
CA THR A 158 -32.85 34.49 -7.87
C THR A 158 -33.87 34.95 -8.91
N SER A 159 -34.47 34.04 -9.67
CA SER A 159 -35.39 34.37 -10.79
C SER A 159 -36.64 35.11 -10.32
N ASP A 160 -37.31 34.62 -9.26
CA ASP A 160 -38.49 35.28 -8.68
C ASP A 160 -38.16 36.69 -8.14
N THR A 161 -36.97 36.86 -7.56
CA THR A 161 -36.52 38.16 -7.03
C THR A 161 -36.18 39.13 -8.17
N GLN A 162 -35.56 38.63 -9.24
CA GLN A 162 -35.26 39.39 -10.45
C GLN A 162 -36.53 39.83 -11.17
N ASP A 163 -37.53 38.96 -11.27
CA ASP A 163 -38.81 39.29 -11.91
C ASP A 163 -39.58 40.34 -11.11
N LYS A 164 -39.62 40.21 -9.78
CA LYS A 164 -40.19 41.24 -8.89
C LYS A 164 -39.45 42.58 -8.99
N SER A 165 -38.12 42.54 -9.04
CA SER A 165 -37.28 43.73 -9.25
C SER A 165 -37.58 44.41 -10.59
N ARG A 166 -37.72 43.61 -11.67
CA ARG A 166 -38.06 44.07 -13.01
C ARG A 166 -39.43 44.73 -13.07
N ILE A 167 -40.45 44.10 -12.47
CA ILE A 167 -41.82 44.65 -12.41
C ILE A 167 -41.83 46.01 -11.71
N VAL A 168 -41.19 46.11 -10.54
CA VAL A 168 -41.12 47.38 -9.79
C VAL A 168 -40.36 48.45 -10.58
N ARG A 169 -39.30 48.09 -11.31
CA ARG A 169 -38.56 49.03 -12.16
C ARG A 169 -39.45 49.59 -13.28
N VAL A 170 -40.24 48.74 -13.93
CA VAL A 170 -41.22 49.17 -14.95
C VAL A 170 -42.31 50.06 -14.34
N GLU A 171 -42.78 49.78 -13.13
CA GLU A 171 -43.74 50.65 -12.42
C GLU A 171 -43.15 52.02 -12.09
N ILE A 172 -41.87 52.07 -11.69
CA ILE A 172 -41.14 53.33 -11.47
C ILE A 172 -41.01 54.10 -12.78
N ASP A 173 -40.59 53.46 -13.87
CA ASP A 173 -40.42 54.12 -15.17
C ASP A 173 -41.74 54.70 -15.70
N LYS A 174 -42.86 53.95 -15.53
CA LYS A 174 -44.21 54.43 -15.85
C LYS A 174 -44.62 55.65 -15.02
N LEU A 175 -44.28 55.67 -13.73
CA LEU A 175 -44.56 56.82 -12.87
C LEU A 175 -43.75 58.05 -13.29
N LEU A 176 -42.48 57.87 -13.68
CA LEU A 176 -41.58 58.95 -14.06
C LEU A 176 -41.91 59.58 -15.42
N ALA A 177 -42.46 58.82 -16.37
CA ALA A 177 -42.73 59.26 -17.74
C ALA A 177 -43.69 60.45 -17.84
N GLY A 178 -44.55 60.66 -16.84
CA GLY A 178 -45.53 61.76 -16.80
C GLY A 178 -45.19 62.88 -15.80
N LYS A 179 -43.97 62.93 -15.27
CA LYS A 179 -43.59 63.80 -14.14
C LYS A 179 -42.63 64.93 -14.51
N SER A 180 -42.56 65.95 -13.66
CA SER A 180 -41.70 67.12 -13.87
C SER A 180 -40.22 66.75 -13.88
N ILE A 181 -39.39 67.62 -14.47
CA ILE A 181 -37.94 67.43 -14.51
C ILE A 181 -37.37 67.47 -13.08
N GLU A 182 -37.91 68.29 -12.18
CA GLU A 182 -37.49 68.28 -10.77
C GLU A 182 -37.80 66.94 -10.09
N PHE A 183 -38.98 66.37 -10.31
CA PHE A 183 -39.36 65.06 -9.79
C PHE A 183 -38.44 63.96 -10.32
N GLN A 184 -38.19 63.94 -11.63
CA GLN A 184 -37.30 62.94 -12.26
C GLN A 184 -35.86 63.04 -11.73
N ARG A 185 -35.36 64.26 -11.49
CA ARG A 185 -34.03 64.50 -10.92
C ARG A 185 -33.95 64.01 -9.47
N ALA A 186 -34.94 64.34 -8.64
CA ALA A 186 -35.03 63.87 -7.26
C ALA A 186 -35.15 62.33 -7.19
N ALA A 187 -35.94 61.74 -8.08
CA ALA A 187 -36.12 60.29 -8.17
C ALA A 187 -34.81 59.56 -8.53
N ARG A 188 -34.05 60.06 -9.51
CA ARG A 188 -32.73 59.49 -9.87
C ARG A 188 -31.78 59.53 -8.67
N LYS A 189 -31.65 60.69 -8.01
CA LYS A 189 -30.82 60.80 -6.78
C LYS A 189 -31.24 59.81 -5.69
N ARG A 190 -32.54 59.57 -5.50
CA ARG A 190 -33.05 58.60 -4.52
C ARG A 190 -32.74 57.15 -4.91
N LEU A 191 -32.78 56.81 -6.20
CA LEU A 191 -32.36 55.50 -6.72
C LEU A 191 -30.84 55.30 -6.58
N ASP A 192 -30.06 56.37 -6.71
CA ASP A 192 -28.61 56.39 -6.53
C ASP A 192 -28.18 56.39 -5.04
N GLY A 193 -29.13 56.51 -4.10
CA GLY A 193 -28.89 56.31 -2.67
C GLY A 193 -29.07 57.54 -1.76
N ALA A 194 -29.55 58.68 -2.27
CA ALA A 194 -29.87 59.85 -1.44
C ALA A 194 -30.97 59.53 -0.41
N ARG A 195 -30.80 59.95 0.86
CA ARG A 195 -31.73 59.61 1.96
C ARG A 195 -32.91 60.58 2.11
N THR A 196 -32.76 61.82 1.68
CA THR A 196 -33.75 62.89 1.87
C THR A 196 -33.80 63.77 0.63
N GLU A 197 -34.93 63.74 -0.06
CA GLU A 197 -35.25 64.60 -1.20
C GLU A 197 -36.71 65.02 -1.04
N ASN A 198 -37.01 66.30 -1.27
CA ASN A 198 -38.35 66.85 -1.16
C ASN A 198 -38.78 67.38 -2.52
N VAL A 199 -39.97 66.99 -2.97
CA VAL A 199 -40.56 67.48 -4.21
C VAL A 199 -41.82 68.28 -3.88
N ALA A 200 -41.77 69.58 -4.17
CA ALA A 200 -42.90 70.48 -3.94
C ALA A 200 -43.99 70.27 -5.01
N GLY A 201 -45.26 70.19 -4.59
CA GLY A 201 -46.42 70.12 -5.49
C GLY A 201 -46.84 68.71 -5.94
N GLU A 202 -46.03 67.66 -5.72
CA GLU A 202 -46.31 66.27 -6.14
C GLU A 202 -46.15 65.26 -5.00
N GLU A 203 -46.53 65.64 -3.78
CA GLU A 203 -46.20 64.94 -2.53
C GLU A 203 -46.79 63.52 -2.43
N TYR A 204 -47.98 63.29 -3.00
CA TYR A 204 -48.61 61.97 -3.05
C TYR A 204 -47.81 60.99 -3.93
N ASP A 205 -47.47 61.40 -5.15
CA ASP A 205 -46.72 60.58 -6.09
C ASP A 205 -45.27 60.38 -5.64
N TRP A 206 -44.71 61.37 -4.94
CA TRP A 206 -43.40 61.25 -4.30
C TRP A 206 -43.39 60.15 -3.24
N ASN A 207 -44.37 60.14 -2.32
CA ASN A 207 -44.51 59.09 -1.33
C ASN A 207 -44.72 57.70 -1.96
N ARG A 208 -45.47 57.63 -3.06
CA ARG A 208 -45.68 56.40 -3.82
C ARG A 208 -44.38 55.91 -4.46
N PHE A 209 -43.59 56.81 -5.06
CA PHE A 209 -42.28 56.53 -5.61
C PHE A 209 -41.31 56.03 -4.54
N VAL A 210 -41.22 56.71 -3.38
CA VAL A 210 -40.34 56.31 -2.26
C VAL A 210 -40.63 54.87 -1.81
N LYS A 211 -41.91 54.50 -1.67
CA LYS A 211 -42.30 53.11 -1.33
C LYS A 211 -41.85 52.09 -2.38
N MET A 212 -41.91 52.43 -3.68
CA MET A 212 -41.43 51.57 -4.76
C MET A 212 -39.90 51.48 -4.76
N ALA A 213 -39.19 52.60 -4.58
CA ALA A 213 -37.74 52.65 -4.49
C ALA A 213 -37.21 51.80 -3.31
N GLU A 214 -37.84 51.88 -2.13
CA GLU A 214 -37.53 51.01 -0.99
C GLU A 214 -37.79 49.53 -1.27
N ARG A 215 -38.86 49.23 -2.02
CA ARG A 215 -39.16 47.85 -2.44
C ARG A 215 -38.09 47.32 -3.40
N LEU A 216 -37.66 48.13 -4.37
CA LEU A 216 -36.57 47.81 -5.29
C LEU A 216 -35.23 47.62 -4.56
N GLU A 217 -34.91 48.51 -3.60
CA GLU A 217 -33.69 48.38 -2.78
C GLU A 217 -33.70 47.06 -1.99
N ARG A 218 -34.83 46.70 -1.37
CA ARG A 218 -34.98 45.41 -0.68
C ARG A 218 -34.78 44.22 -1.63
N TYR A 219 -35.34 44.25 -2.84
CA TYR A 219 -35.13 43.17 -3.81
C TYR A 219 -33.67 43.08 -4.27
N SER A 220 -33.00 44.21 -4.56
CA SER A 220 -31.59 44.21 -4.96
C SER A 220 -30.64 43.72 -3.86
N ARG A 221 -30.91 44.04 -2.58
CA ARG A 221 -30.15 43.51 -1.44
C ARG A 221 -30.35 42.00 -1.29
N ARG A 222 -31.60 41.52 -1.44
CA ARG A 222 -31.92 40.09 -1.42
C ARG A 222 -31.24 39.34 -2.56
N GLU A 223 -31.27 39.89 -3.76
CA GLU A 223 -30.63 39.30 -4.95
C GLU A 223 -29.12 39.15 -4.76
N ARG A 224 -28.42 40.18 -4.27
CA ARG A 224 -26.97 40.09 -3.97
C ARG A 224 -26.66 38.96 -2.98
N GLN A 225 -27.48 38.82 -1.93
CA GLN A 225 -27.33 37.73 -0.96
C GLN A 225 -27.64 36.37 -1.58
N GLN A 226 -28.70 36.25 -2.37
CA GLN A 226 -29.05 35.00 -3.07
C GLN A 226 -27.97 34.57 -4.06
N ILE A 227 -27.36 35.50 -4.81
CA ILE A 227 -26.26 35.20 -5.74
C ILE A 227 -25.04 34.71 -4.98
N PHE A 228 -24.66 35.38 -3.88
CA PHE A 228 -23.53 34.96 -3.05
C PHE A 228 -23.72 33.53 -2.54
N TYR A 229 -24.87 33.25 -1.91
CA TYR A 229 -25.15 31.91 -1.40
C TYR A 229 -25.29 30.89 -2.53
N SER A 230 -25.96 31.20 -3.63
CA SER A 230 -26.10 30.28 -4.78
C SER A 230 -24.74 29.90 -5.37
N ARG A 231 -23.85 30.88 -5.60
CA ARG A 231 -22.48 30.62 -6.08
C ARG A 231 -21.67 29.81 -5.10
N PHE A 232 -21.74 30.13 -3.81
CA PHE A 232 -21.08 29.35 -2.76
C PHE A 232 -21.56 27.89 -2.74
N LEU A 233 -22.88 27.69 -2.78
CA LEU A 233 -23.53 26.36 -2.79
C LEU A 233 -23.26 25.58 -4.11
N GLN A 234 -23.06 26.27 -5.23
CA GLN A 234 -22.68 25.66 -6.51
C GLN A 234 -21.20 25.29 -6.57
N GLY A 235 -20.32 26.15 -6.05
CA GLY A 235 -18.87 25.91 -5.97
C GLY A 235 -18.54 24.65 -5.16
N TRP A 236 -19.25 24.40 -4.07
CA TRP A 236 -19.06 23.17 -3.28
C TRP A 236 -19.35 21.88 -4.08
N LYS A 237 -20.40 21.90 -4.92
CA LYS A 237 -20.73 20.77 -5.81
C LYS A 237 -19.64 20.56 -6.86
N LEU A 238 -19.01 21.64 -7.33
CA LEU A 238 -17.89 21.58 -8.28
C LEU A 238 -16.63 20.95 -7.65
N LEU A 239 -16.48 20.97 -6.33
CA LEU A 239 -15.39 20.28 -5.64
C LEU A 239 -15.73 18.82 -5.33
N HIS A 240 -16.92 18.56 -4.78
CA HIS A 240 -17.30 17.24 -4.26
C HIS A 240 -17.49 16.18 -5.37
N ILE A 241 -18.03 16.56 -6.53
CA ILE A 241 -18.28 15.60 -7.63
C ILE A 241 -16.97 15.14 -8.29
N PRO A 242 -16.03 16.01 -8.70
CA PRO A 242 -14.76 15.56 -9.25
C PRO A 242 -13.95 14.70 -8.26
N LEU A 243 -13.97 15.05 -6.97
CA LEU A 243 -13.32 14.25 -5.94
C LEU A 243 -13.88 12.83 -5.85
N ALA A 244 -15.21 12.66 -6.02
CA ALA A 244 -15.82 11.33 -6.08
C ALA A 244 -15.39 10.55 -7.35
N VAL A 245 -15.23 11.22 -8.49
CA VAL A 245 -14.73 10.57 -9.72
C VAL A 245 -13.28 10.12 -9.55
N VAL A 246 -12.43 10.97 -8.97
CA VAL A 246 -11.04 10.64 -8.64
C VAL A 246 -11.00 9.45 -7.69
N LEU A 247 -11.83 9.44 -6.65
CA LEU A 247 -11.92 8.30 -5.72
C LEU A 247 -12.25 7.00 -6.44
N VAL A 248 -13.25 6.98 -7.33
CA VAL A 248 -13.61 5.77 -8.09
C VAL A 248 -12.44 5.29 -8.95
N GLY A 249 -11.72 6.19 -9.60
CA GLY A 249 -10.52 5.85 -10.35
C GLY A 249 -9.43 5.24 -9.46
N LEU A 250 -9.13 5.87 -8.32
CA LEU A 250 -8.14 5.38 -7.36
C LEU A 250 -8.53 4.03 -6.77
N VAL A 251 -9.81 3.80 -6.44
CA VAL A 251 -10.30 2.50 -5.96
C VAL A 251 -10.16 1.45 -7.06
N GLY A 252 -10.49 1.78 -8.31
CA GLY A 252 -10.30 0.87 -9.45
C GLY A 252 -8.84 0.46 -9.64
N ILE A 253 -7.92 1.42 -9.58
CA ILE A 253 -6.47 1.15 -9.66
C ILE A 253 -6.00 0.33 -8.44
N HIS A 254 -6.45 0.68 -7.23
CA HIS A 254 -6.12 -0.07 -6.01
C HIS A 254 -6.55 -1.54 -6.10
N VAL A 255 -7.79 -1.80 -6.54
CA VAL A 255 -8.29 -3.17 -6.76
C VAL A 255 -7.45 -3.88 -7.83
N TRP A 256 -7.15 -3.19 -8.94
CA TRP A 256 -6.32 -3.74 -10.02
C TRP A 256 -4.91 -4.15 -9.53
N GLU A 257 -4.26 -3.30 -8.73
CA GLU A 257 -2.92 -3.55 -8.18
C GLU A 257 -2.93 -4.63 -7.09
N VAL A 258 -3.90 -4.62 -6.18
CA VAL A 258 -3.98 -5.60 -5.08
C VAL A 258 -4.38 -6.99 -5.55
N MET A 259 -5.26 -7.07 -6.56
CA MET A 259 -5.57 -8.35 -7.21
C MET A 259 -4.43 -8.83 -8.11
N LYS A 260 -3.30 -8.08 -8.16
CA LYS A 260 -2.09 -8.38 -8.91
C LYS A 260 -2.40 -8.82 -10.34
N VAL A 261 -3.41 -8.19 -10.95
CA VAL A 261 -3.83 -8.46 -12.34
C VAL A 261 -2.65 -8.30 -13.31
N PRO A 262 -1.73 -7.32 -13.14
CA PRO A 262 -0.51 -7.27 -13.96
C PRO A 262 0.34 -8.54 -13.87
N ASN A 263 0.50 -9.14 -12.68
CA ASN A 263 1.29 -10.36 -12.50
C ASN A 263 0.58 -11.58 -13.12
N MET A 264 -0.75 -11.65 -12.98
CA MET A 264 -1.57 -12.73 -13.55
C MET A 264 -1.65 -12.67 -15.08
N VAL A 265 -1.65 -11.45 -15.65
CA VAL A 265 -1.70 -11.22 -17.10
C VAL A 265 -0.30 -11.29 -17.72
N SER A 266 0.75 -10.92 -16.98
CA SER A 266 2.12 -11.02 -17.48
C SER A 266 2.65 -12.44 -17.47
N GLY A 267 2.17 -13.32 -16.57
CA GLY A 267 2.78 -14.65 -16.35
C GLY A 267 4.29 -14.55 -16.17
N GLY A 268 4.77 -13.41 -15.68
CA GLY A 268 6.15 -12.98 -15.84
C GLY A 268 7.10 -13.81 -15.00
N GLU A 269 8.34 -13.93 -15.46
CA GLU A 269 9.42 -14.71 -14.81
C GLU A 269 9.66 -14.31 -13.35
N VAL A 270 9.25 -13.11 -12.94
CA VAL A 270 9.36 -12.58 -11.56
C VAL A 270 8.14 -12.83 -10.66
N GLN A 271 7.16 -13.61 -11.13
CA GLN A 271 5.96 -13.92 -10.34
C GLN A 271 6.36 -14.68 -9.05
N GLY A 272 5.81 -14.25 -7.91
CA GLY A 272 6.06 -14.93 -6.63
C GLY A 272 7.45 -14.69 -6.03
N LEU A 273 8.31 -13.89 -6.68
CA LEU A 273 9.64 -13.52 -6.21
C LEU A 273 9.63 -12.09 -5.64
N PRO A 274 9.46 -11.91 -4.32
CA PRO A 274 9.44 -10.58 -3.72
C PRO A 274 10.83 -9.93 -3.71
N PRO A 275 10.94 -8.62 -4.01
CA PRO A 275 12.13 -7.86 -3.67
C PRO A 275 12.24 -7.69 -2.14
N ALA A 276 13.44 -7.45 -1.63
CA ALA A 276 13.72 -7.22 -0.21
C ALA A 276 12.91 -6.03 0.35
N SER A 277 12.61 -5.03 -0.48
CA SER A 277 11.73 -3.91 -0.08
C SER A 277 10.32 -4.36 0.29
N ALA A 278 9.81 -5.46 -0.28
CA ALA A 278 8.51 -6.02 0.09
C ALA A 278 8.56 -6.72 1.46
N CYS A 279 9.70 -7.28 1.85
CA CYS A 279 9.92 -7.86 3.18
C CYS A 279 9.90 -6.77 4.27
N ALA A 280 10.38 -5.56 3.95
CA ALA A 280 10.46 -4.43 4.89
C ALA A 280 9.09 -3.92 5.38
N ASP A 281 7.99 -4.28 4.71
CA ASP A 281 6.63 -3.94 5.16
C ASP A 281 6.31 -4.56 6.54
N CYS A 282 6.92 -5.72 6.87
CA CYS A 282 6.79 -6.39 8.16
C CYS A 282 8.13 -6.53 8.90
N HIS A 283 9.21 -6.81 8.18
CA HIS A 283 10.55 -7.10 8.69
C HIS A 283 11.51 -5.91 8.53
N ALA A 284 11.03 -4.70 8.81
CA ALA A 284 11.76 -3.44 8.52
C ALA A 284 13.18 -3.41 9.13
N GLU A 285 13.33 -3.81 10.39
CA GLU A 285 14.63 -3.83 11.07
C GLU A 285 15.59 -4.84 10.41
N ILE A 286 15.12 -6.04 10.10
CA ILE A 286 15.92 -7.10 9.43
C ILE A 286 16.40 -6.62 8.06
N VAL A 287 15.50 -5.99 7.27
CA VAL A 287 15.88 -5.47 5.95
C VAL A 287 16.89 -4.33 6.07
N GLU A 288 16.78 -3.49 7.10
CA GLU A 288 17.76 -2.42 7.33
C GLU A 288 19.13 -2.97 7.72
N GLU A 289 19.19 -4.02 8.53
CA GLU A 289 20.43 -4.74 8.80
C GLU A 289 21.04 -5.33 7.51
N TRP A 290 20.22 -6.03 6.71
CA TRP A 290 20.66 -6.64 5.44
C TRP A 290 21.17 -5.63 4.41
N ARG A 291 20.55 -4.45 4.33
CA ARG A 291 21.01 -3.38 3.43
C ARG A 291 22.44 -2.89 3.70
N LEU A 292 22.96 -3.13 4.90
CA LEU A 292 24.33 -2.79 5.28
C LEU A 292 25.31 -3.94 4.98
N ALA A 293 24.80 -5.13 4.67
CA ALA A 293 25.59 -6.32 4.45
C ALA A 293 26.17 -6.38 3.03
N MET A 294 27.32 -7.06 2.91
CA MET A 294 27.94 -7.33 1.61
C MET A 294 27.03 -8.12 0.67
N HIS A 295 26.14 -8.97 1.21
CA HIS A 295 25.12 -9.71 0.45
C HIS A 295 24.20 -8.81 -0.38
N SER A 296 23.76 -7.68 0.18
CA SER A 296 22.90 -6.73 -0.54
C SER A 296 23.64 -5.98 -1.66
N MET A 297 24.97 -5.89 -1.56
CA MET A 297 25.85 -5.22 -2.52
C MET A 297 26.61 -6.20 -3.41
N ALA A 298 26.29 -7.50 -3.34
CA ALA A 298 27.11 -8.57 -3.89
C ALA A 298 27.35 -8.41 -5.40
N GLN A 299 26.39 -7.85 -6.13
CA GLN A 299 26.53 -7.58 -7.57
C GLN A 299 26.98 -6.16 -7.94
N ASP A 300 26.88 -5.21 -7.03
CA ASP A 300 27.06 -3.79 -7.31
C ASP A 300 28.42 -3.24 -6.84
N ALA A 301 29.16 -4.02 -6.05
CA ALA A 301 30.48 -3.63 -5.58
C ALA A 301 31.46 -3.46 -6.77
N PRO A 302 32.10 -2.28 -6.95
CA PRO A 302 32.95 -2.02 -8.11
C PRO A 302 34.10 -3.02 -8.28
N VAL A 303 34.66 -3.50 -7.17
CA VAL A 303 35.73 -4.50 -7.21
C VAL A 303 35.22 -5.83 -7.75
N VAL A 304 34.06 -6.28 -7.28
CA VAL A 304 33.42 -7.53 -7.73
C VAL A 304 33.07 -7.44 -9.20
N ILE A 305 32.40 -6.37 -9.63
CA ILE A 305 32.08 -6.13 -11.05
C ILE A 305 33.34 -6.24 -11.91
N SER A 306 34.41 -5.55 -11.51
CA SER A 306 35.66 -5.53 -12.29
C SER A 306 36.35 -6.89 -12.34
N GLN A 307 36.38 -7.63 -11.22
CA GLN A 307 37.03 -8.92 -11.12
C GLN A 307 36.24 -10.00 -11.87
N THR A 308 34.93 -10.08 -11.67
CA THR A 308 34.04 -11.01 -12.35
C THR A 308 34.09 -10.83 -13.86
N ASN A 309 33.91 -9.59 -14.34
CA ASN A 309 33.91 -9.34 -15.78
C ASN A 309 35.30 -9.54 -16.42
N LEU A 310 36.38 -9.26 -15.68
CA LEU A 310 37.73 -9.57 -16.14
C LEU A 310 37.98 -11.07 -16.20
N ALA A 311 37.56 -11.82 -15.18
CA ALA A 311 37.69 -13.28 -15.13
C ALA A 311 36.95 -13.91 -16.33
N LEU A 312 35.69 -13.53 -16.55
CA LEU A 312 34.89 -14.00 -17.69
C LEU A 312 35.47 -13.60 -19.05
N SER A 313 36.12 -12.44 -19.15
CA SER A 313 36.79 -12.04 -20.40
C SER A 313 38.01 -12.91 -20.72
N LYS A 314 38.65 -13.48 -19.70
CA LYS A 314 39.82 -14.35 -19.83
C LYS A 314 39.43 -15.82 -19.95
N PHE A 315 38.40 -16.22 -19.21
CA PHE A 315 37.89 -17.58 -19.07
C PHE A 315 36.36 -17.58 -19.26
N PRO A 316 35.87 -17.48 -20.52
CA PRO A 316 34.44 -17.47 -20.80
C PRO A 316 33.68 -18.72 -20.33
N GLU A 317 34.39 -19.84 -20.15
CA GLU A 317 33.91 -21.11 -19.63
C GLU A 317 33.33 -21.01 -18.21
N PHE A 318 33.73 -20.02 -17.42
CA PHE A 318 33.13 -19.78 -16.10
C PHE A 318 31.64 -19.42 -16.18
N GLY A 319 31.16 -18.97 -17.35
CA GLY A 319 29.74 -18.77 -17.61
C GLY A 319 29.06 -17.92 -16.55
N ARG A 320 28.21 -18.56 -15.73
CA ARG A 320 27.43 -17.91 -14.66
C ARG A 320 27.94 -18.20 -13.25
N ALA A 321 29.04 -18.94 -13.09
CA ALA A 321 29.50 -19.41 -11.78
C ALA A 321 29.67 -18.28 -10.75
N CYS A 322 30.26 -17.16 -11.13
CA CYS A 322 30.39 -16.00 -10.26
C CYS A 322 29.04 -15.35 -9.94
N ASN A 323 28.19 -15.23 -10.97
CA ASN A 323 26.91 -14.55 -10.91
C ASN A 323 25.85 -15.32 -10.10
N ASN A 324 25.94 -16.64 -10.07
CA ASN A 324 25.06 -17.50 -9.30
C ASN A 324 25.26 -17.28 -7.78
N CYS A 325 26.46 -16.93 -7.32
CA CYS A 325 26.71 -16.55 -5.92
C CYS A 325 26.45 -15.07 -5.62
N HIS A 326 26.63 -14.17 -6.60
CA HIS A 326 26.59 -12.71 -6.38
C HIS A 326 25.24 -12.05 -6.76
N ALA A 327 24.47 -12.68 -7.63
CA ALA A 327 23.15 -12.22 -8.07
C ALA A 327 22.18 -13.39 -8.38
N PRO A 328 22.07 -14.42 -7.52
CA PRO A 328 21.40 -15.69 -7.82
C PRO A 328 20.03 -15.55 -8.52
N VAL A 329 19.16 -14.68 -8.01
CA VAL A 329 17.83 -14.46 -8.59
C VAL A 329 17.94 -13.80 -9.97
N GLY A 330 18.71 -12.72 -10.08
CA GLY A 330 18.89 -12.00 -11.34
C GLY A 330 19.53 -12.87 -12.42
N THR A 331 20.51 -13.69 -12.04
CA THR A 331 21.21 -14.62 -12.91
C THR A 331 20.30 -15.74 -13.40
N SER A 332 19.50 -16.35 -12.52
CA SER A 332 18.51 -17.37 -12.88
C SER A 332 17.46 -16.84 -13.88
N LEU A 333 17.01 -15.60 -13.70
CA LEU A 333 15.97 -15.01 -14.55
C LEU A 333 16.49 -14.49 -15.90
N THR A 334 17.71 -13.95 -15.94
CA THR A 334 18.22 -13.27 -17.14
C THR A 334 19.23 -14.10 -17.92
N GLY A 335 19.83 -15.11 -17.29
CA GLY A 335 20.94 -15.86 -17.84
C GLY A 335 22.21 -15.04 -18.05
N THR A 336 22.29 -13.82 -17.49
CA THR A 336 23.40 -12.89 -17.72
C THR A 336 24.67 -13.40 -17.03
N PRO A 337 25.80 -13.54 -17.75
CA PRO A 337 27.05 -14.01 -17.17
C PRO A 337 27.86 -12.88 -16.51
N THR A 338 27.62 -11.61 -16.83
CA THR A 338 28.38 -10.45 -16.32
C THR A 338 27.69 -9.74 -15.17
N LEU A 339 28.44 -8.98 -14.37
CA LEU A 339 27.91 -8.10 -13.31
C LEU A 339 28.09 -6.60 -13.65
N PRO A 340 27.26 -5.70 -13.10
CA PRO A 340 25.99 -6.03 -12.45
C PRO A 340 25.06 -6.70 -13.47
N ILE A 341 23.93 -7.23 -13.04
CA ILE A 341 22.95 -7.81 -13.96
C ILE A 341 22.48 -6.71 -14.93
N ASP A 342 23.15 -6.68 -16.09
CA ASP A 342 23.04 -5.63 -17.10
C ASP A 342 21.93 -5.99 -18.03
N VAL A 343 20.77 -5.50 -17.66
CA VAL A 343 19.60 -5.58 -18.49
C VAL A 343 18.89 -4.25 -18.36
N GLU A 344 18.74 -3.57 -19.49
CA GLU A 344 17.58 -2.72 -19.77
C GLU A 344 16.31 -3.61 -19.68
N ASN A 345 16.04 -4.18 -18.51
CA ASN A 345 15.15 -5.32 -18.39
C ASN A 345 13.71 -4.86 -18.39
N GLU A 346 12.90 -5.42 -19.28
CA GLU A 346 11.45 -5.37 -19.17
C GLU A 346 10.98 -5.93 -17.82
N LEU A 347 11.74 -6.82 -17.17
CA LEU A 347 11.36 -7.35 -15.85
C LEU A 347 11.15 -6.26 -14.78
N ARG A 348 11.94 -5.17 -14.80
CA ARG A 348 11.83 -4.08 -13.81
C ARG A 348 10.50 -3.30 -13.88
N ILE A 349 9.74 -3.44 -14.97
CA ILE A 349 8.42 -2.80 -15.10
C ILE A 349 7.35 -3.53 -14.26
N TYR A 350 7.61 -4.79 -13.90
CA TYR A 350 6.69 -5.58 -13.09
C TYR A 350 6.87 -5.26 -11.59
N PRO A 351 5.80 -5.39 -10.78
CA PRO A 351 5.84 -5.08 -9.35
C PRO A 351 6.97 -5.77 -8.56
N ASN A 352 7.33 -6.99 -8.95
CA ASN A 352 8.38 -7.79 -8.33
C ASN A 352 9.73 -7.68 -9.03
N GLY A 353 9.80 -6.94 -10.14
CA GLY A 353 10.96 -6.88 -11.02
C GLY A 353 12.25 -6.42 -10.37
N LYS A 354 12.15 -5.62 -9.30
CA LYS A 354 13.32 -5.12 -8.55
C LYS A 354 14.10 -6.20 -7.83
N VAL A 355 13.57 -7.42 -7.69
CA VAL A 355 14.28 -8.53 -7.03
C VAL A 355 15.61 -8.86 -7.72
N VAL A 356 15.72 -8.57 -9.03
CA VAL A 356 16.96 -8.77 -9.80
C VAL A 356 18.09 -7.84 -9.34
N ASP A 357 17.76 -6.74 -8.66
CA ASP A 357 18.72 -5.75 -8.18
C ASP A 357 19.20 -6.04 -6.75
N ASP A 358 18.59 -6.99 -6.02
CA ASP A 358 18.86 -7.21 -4.59
C ASP A 358 20.11 -8.09 -4.28
N GLY A 359 20.91 -8.50 -5.27
CA GLY A 359 22.07 -9.36 -5.01
C GLY A 359 21.70 -10.68 -4.33
N VAL A 360 22.31 -10.98 -3.18
CA VAL A 360 21.93 -12.11 -2.32
C VAL A 360 20.86 -11.65 -1.33
N THR A 361 19.60 -11.89 -1.71
CA THR A 361 18.40 -11.39 -1.02
C THR A 361 17.76 -12.42 -0.08
N CYS A 362 16.74 -12.02 0.67
CA CYS A 362 16.05 -12.83 1.69
C CYS A 362 15.61 -14.19 1.16
N ILE A 363 15.10 -14.26 -0.08
CA ILE A 363 14.54 -15.48 -0.63
C ILE A 363 15.57 -16.56 -0.95
N ILE A 364 16.84 -16.20 -1.05
CA ILE A 364 17.94 -17.15 -1.29
C ILE A 364 18.14 -18.07 -0.08
N CYS A 365 17.99 -17.52 1.11
CA CYS A 365 18.13 -18.29 2.35
C CYS A 365 16.79 -18.80 2.85
N HIS A 366 15.75 -17.96 2.81
CA HIS A 366 14.51 -18.22 3.54
C HIS A 366 13.46 -19.04 2.79
N THR A 367 13.61 -19.32 1.49
CA THR A 367 12.57 -20.08 0.74
C THR A 367 12.88 -21.57 0.60
N ILE A 368 13.96 -22.05 1.20
CA ILE A 368 14.38 -23.45 1.17
C ILE A 368 14.27 -24.08 2.56
N SER A 369 13.77 -25.32 2.60
CA SER A 369 13.58 -26.08 3.84
C SER A 369 14.77 -26.96 4.21
N GLU A 370 15.68 -27.20 3.26
CA GLU A 370 16.84 -28.08 3.37
C GLU A 370 18.11 -27.32 2.93
N ALA A 371 19.23 -27.60 3.57
CA ALA A 371 20.50 -26.97 3.22
C ALA A 371 20.95 -27.46 1.83
N PRO A 372 21.38 -26.56 0.93
CA PRO A 372 21.95 -26.95 -0.36
C PRO A 372 23.24 -27.74 -0.19
N GLU A 373 23.60 -28.50 -1.23
CA GLU A 373 24.92 -29.10 -1.35
C GLU A 373 26.01 -28.02 -1.37
N GLU A 374 27.19 -28.40 -0.91
CA GLU A 374 28.39 -27.58 -1.01
C GLU A 374 28.64 -27.17 -2.47
N ARG A 375 29.14 -25.95 -2.69
CA ARG A 375 29.39 -25.38 -4.03
C ARG A 375 28.18 -25.31 -4.97
N ARG A 376 26.95 -25.60 -4.51
CA ARG A 376 25.73 -25.55 -5.35
C ARG A 376 25.55 -24.20 -6.06
N GLY A 377 26.00 -23.10 -5.45
CA GLY A 377 26.00 -21.75 -6.00
C GLY A 377 26.94 -21.53 -7.17
N MET A 378 27.85 -22.45 -7.47
CA MET A 378 28.69 -22.38 -8.67
C MET A 378 27.96 -22.84 -9.93
N PHE A 379 26.85 -23.55 -9.78
CA PHE A 379 26.10 -24.17 -10.87
C PHE A 379 24.76 -23.46 -11.09
N ASP A 380 24.17 -23.69 -12.27
CA ASP A 380 22.84 -23.19 -12.59
C ASP A 380 21.77 -23.74 -11.63
N ASP A 381 20.61 -23.10 -11.59
CA ASP A 381 19.47 -23.54 -10.77
C ASP A 381 19.78 -23.60 -9.27
N PHE A 382 20.39 -22.53 -8.72
CA PHE A 382 20.48 -22.37 -7.27
C PHE A 382 19.08 -22.53 -6.63
N PRO A 383 18.93 -23.35 -5.58
CA PRO A 383 17.62 -23.67 -5.04
C PRO A 383 17.02 -22.46 -4.31
N PHE A 384 15.97 -21.88 -4.88
CA PHE A 384 15.05 -20.96 -4.22
C PHE A 384 13.64 -21.20 -4.75
N ALA A 385 12.62 -20.93 -3.92
CA ALA A 385 11.24 -21.12 -4.30
C ALA A 385 10.54 -19.80 -4.68
N ALA A 386 9.70 -19.87 -5.70
CA ALA A 386 8.80 -18.79 -6.09
C ALA A 386 7.38 -19.07 -5.57
N GLY A 387 6.70 -18.03 -5.11
CA GLY A 387 5.29 -18.11 -4.74
C GLY A 387 4.32 -18.04 -5.93
N GLY A 388 3.04 -17.87 -5.61
CA GLY A 388 1.99 -17.58 -6.58
C GLY A 388 1.85 -16.09 -6.92
N ALA A 389 0.81 -15.74 -7.68
CA ALA A 389 0.53 -14.34 -8.04
C ALA A 389 0.20 -13.45 -6.82
N ASN A 390 -0.37 -14.04 -5.76
CA ASN A 390 -0.90 -13.34 -4.59
C ASN A 390 -0.20 -13.70 -3.27
N GLN A 391 0.76 -14.63 -3.29
CA GLN A 391 1.45 -15.14 -2.11
C GLN A 391 2.91 -15.43 -2.47
N PHE A 392 3.84 -15.11 -1.59
CA PHE A 392 5.24 -15.53 -1.71
C PHE A 392 5.37 -17.01 -1.36
N ALA A 393 6.53 -17.60 -1.66
CA ALA A 393 6.86 -18.93 -1.18
C ALA A 393 6.83 -19.00 0.35
N ASP A 394 6.72 -20.21 0.89
CA ASP A 394 6.85 -20.40 2.33
C ASP A 394 8.24 -19.99 2.81
N MET A 395 8.28 -19.35 3.96
CA MET A 395 9.50 -18.81 4.55
C MET A 395 9.92 -19.64 5.75
N PHE A 396 11.15 -20.13 5.72
CA PHE A 396 11.77 -20.92 6.77
C PHE A 396 12.69 -20.04 7.61
N GLY A 397 12.62 -20.21 8.93
CA GLY A 397 13.37 -19.38 9.85
C GLY A 397 13.68 -20.09 11.17
N PRO A 398 14.03 -19.32 12.22
CA PRO A 398 14.28 -19.88 13.55
C PRO A 398 13.00 -20.53 14.11
N ASP A 399 13.15 -21.31 15.17
CA ASP A 399 12.04 -22.02 15.83
C ASP A 399 10.85 -21.08 16.06
N LEU A 400 9.72 -21.46 15.46
CA LEU A 400 8.52 -20.64 15.44
C LEU A 400 7.67 -20.79 16.72
N GLY A 401 7.98 -21.74 17.60
CA GLY A 401 7.20 -22.03 18.80
C GLY A 401 5.73 -22.37 18.51
N GLU A 402 4.87 -22.30 19.53
CA GLU A 402 3.45 -22.70 19.45
C GLU A 402 2.51 -21.67 18.78
N ALA A 403 3.01 -20.56 18.22
CA ALA A 403 2.12 -19.53 17.66
C ALA A 403 2.78 -18.72 16.53
N ALA A 404 2.60 -19.15 15.27
CA ALA A 404 2.86 -18.30 14.12
C ALA A 404 1.81 -17.18 14.04
N LEU A 405 2.23 -15.94 13.78
CA LEU A 405 1.29 -14.85 13.53
C LEU A 405 0.62 -15.07 12.16
N PRO A 406 -0.74 -15.03 12.08
CA PRO A 406 -1.41 -15.06 10.80
C PRO A 406 -0.93 -13.94 9.90
N ASN A 407 -0.44 -14.27 8.71
CA ASN A 407 -0.01 -13.30 7.73
C ASN A 407 -0.63 -13.59 6.35
N THR A 408 -0.68 -12.59 5.49
CA THR A 408 -1.32 -12.66 4.16
C THR A 408 -0.34 -12.90 3.04
N ARG A 409 0.96 -12.92 3.33
CA ARG A 409 2.02 -12.81 2.33
C ARG A 409 2.75 -14.12 2.09
N HIS A 410 2.98 -14.95 3.10
CA HIS A 410 3.71 -16.21 2.98
C HIS A 410 3.33 -17.20 4.11
N GLY A 411 3.49 -18.50 3.89
CA GLY A 411 3.51 -19.45 5.02
C GLY A 411 4.81 -19.32 5.81
N ALA A 412 4.85 -19.86 7.02
CA ALA A 412 6.04 -19.90 7.85
C ALA A 412 6.32 -21.33 8.28
N GLY A 413 7.58 -21.77 8.13
CA GLY A 413 8.02 -23.10 8.52
C GLY A 413 9.30 -23.07 9.34
N THR A 414 9.58 -24.19 10.01
CA THR A 414 10.86 -24.43 10.67
C THR A 414 11.69 -25.36 9.79
N GLY A 415 12.96 -25.01 9.54
CA GLY A 415 13.85 -25.79 8.68
C GLY A 415 15.27 -25.94 9.26
N PHE A 416 16.21 -26.27 8.40
CA PHE A 416 17.63 -26.50 8.74
C PHE A 416 18.33 -25.32 9.43
N MET A 417 17.81 -24.09 9.27
CA MET A 417 18.31 -22.88 9.93
C MET A 417 18.22 -22.90 11.48
N THR A 418 17.55 -23.89 12.07
CA THR A 418 17.54 -24.09 13.53
C THR A 418 18.81 -24.76 14.08
N ASN A 419 19.64 -25.33 13.21
CA ASN A 419 20.89 -25.98 13.56
C ASN A 419 22.06 -25.19 12.95
N SER A 420 22.93 -24.63 13.79
CA SER A 420 24.04 -23.78 13.34
C SER A 420 25.02 -24.52 12.39
N ILE A 421 25.32 -25.79 12.67
CA ILE A 421 26.21 -26.60 11.81
C ILE A 421 25.53 -26.90 10.47
N GLU A 422 24.26 -27.29 10.49
CA GLU A 422 23.52 -27.59 9.25
C GLU A 422 23.29 -26.34 8.39
N SER A 423 22.98 -25.19 9.03
CA SER A 423 22.83 -23.91 8.35
C SER A 423 24.11 -23.40 7.70
N SER A 424 25.28 -23.83 8.18
CA SER A 424 26.57 -23.46 7.61
C SER A 424 26.75 -24.02 6.19
N LYS A 425 26.11 -25.15 5.86
CA LYS A 425 26.12 -25.73 4.50
C LYS A 425 25.52 -24.79 3.45
N LEU A 426 24.53 -23.97 3.83
CA LEU A 426 24.03 -22.91 2.95
C LEU A 426 25.13 -21.89 2.64
N CYS A 427 25.96 -21.53 3.61
CA CYS A 427 27.10 -20.65 3.36
C CYS A 427 28.11 -21.33 2.43
N GLY A 428 28.39 -22.63 2.65
CA GLY A 428 29.26 -23.45 1.81
C GLY A 428 28.81 -23.63 0.36
N SER A 429 27.53 -23.38 0.07
CA SER A 429 27.04 -23.36 -1.31
C SER A 429 27.67 -22.24 -2.16
N CYS A 430 28.13 -21.15 -1.53
CA CYS A 430 28.74 -20.00 -2.21
C CYS A 430 30.16 -19.67 -1.71
N HIS A 431 30.45 -19.88 -0.42
CA HIS A 431 31.74 -19.61 0.23
C HIS A 431 32.71 -20.78 0.14
N ASN A 432 32.62 -21.51 -0.96
CA ASN A 432 33.63 -22.45 -1.41
C ASN A 432 33.71 -22.37 -2.93
N VAL A 433 34.77 -21.76 -3.44
CA VAL A 433 34.90 -21.38 -4.86
C VAL A 433 36.13 -22.05 -5.44
N LYS A 434 35.90 -23.26 -5.97
CA LYS A 434 36.86 -24.14 -6.64
C LYS A 434 36.32 -24.48 -8.03
N VAL A 435 37.01 -24.06 -9.09
CA VAL A 435 36.63 -24.34 -10.47
C VAL A 435 37.62 -25.31 -11.07
N ASP A 436 37.10 -26.48 -11.47
CA ASP A 436 37.79 -27.46 -12.30
C ASP A 436 38.20 -26.81 -13.64
N ILE A 437 39.49 -26.49 -13.77
CA ILE A 437 40.04 -25.84 -14.97
C ILE A 437 40.63 -26.87 -15.94
N ASP A 438 41.18 -27.97 -15.44
CA ASP A 438 41.83 -28.97 -16.29
C ASP A 438 40.86 -30.01 -16.88
N GLY A 439 39.63 -30.05 -16.34
CA GLY A 439 38.47 -30.77 -16.85
C GLY A 439 38.46 -32.24 -16.47
N ASP A 440 39.17 -32.63 -15.41
CA ASP A 440 39.25 -34.02 -14.97
C ASP A 440 38.08 -34.46 -14.04
N GLY A 441 37.28 -33.49 -13.58
CA GLY A 441 36.10 -33.68 -12.75
C GLY A 441 36.38 -33.74 -11.26
N GLU A 442 37.64 -33.59 -10.85
CA GLU A 442 38.07 -33.51 -9.46
C GLU A 442 38.43 -32.06 -9.11
N VAL A 443 38.37 -31.71 -7.83
CA VAL A 443 38.83 -30.38 -7.35
C VAL A 443 39.63 -30.49 -6.04
N THR A 444 39.99 -31.73 -5.66
CA THR A 444 40.67 -32.08 -4.42
C THR A 444 41.80 -33.06 -4.72
N ALA A 445 42.81 -33.10 -3.86
CA ALA A 445 43.95 -34.00 -4.00
C ALA A 445 43.58 -35.49 -3.82
N PHE A 446 42.40 -35.78 -3.27
CA PHE A 446 41.91 -37.13 -3.02
C PHE A 446 40.56 -37.39 -3.69
N PRO A 447 40.55 -37.85 -4.95
CA PRO A 447 39.33 -38.17 -5.67
C PRO A 447 38.37 -39.09 -4.90
N GLY A 448 37.11 -38.68 -4.79
CA GLY A 448 36.07 -39.39 -4.05
C GLY A 448 36.22 -39.36 -2.52
N SER A 449 36.99 -38.40 -1.98
CA SER A 449 37.06 -38.15 -0.55
C SER A 449 35.85 -37.43 0.01
N GLU A 450 35.06 -36.73 -0.82
CA GLU A 450 33.94 -35.88 -0.40
C GLU A 450 32.99 -36.55 0.63
N GLY A 451 32.82 -35.88 1.77
CA GLY A 451 31.88 -36.23 2.84
C GLY A 451 32.25 -37.48 3.62
N ASN A 452 33.48 -37.97 3.52
CA ASN A 452 33.92 -39.17 4.23
C ASN A 452 34.63 -38.83 5.57
N GLY A 453 34.98 -37.56 5.79
CA GLY A 453 35.57 -37.06 7.04
C GLY A 453 36.92 -37.69 7.38
N ARG A 454 37.65 -38.16 6.38
CA ARG A 454 38.96 -38.79 6.52
C ARG A 454 40.06 -37.75 6.47
N ASP A 455 41.07 -37.94 7.31
CA ASP A 455 42.37 -37.26 7.27
C ASP A 455 43.42 -38.38 7.19
N SER A 456 43.92 -38.63 5.98
CA SER A 456 44.80 -39.75 5.66
C SER A 456 46.25 -39.51 6.03
N ASP A 457 46.68 -38.26 6.02
CA ASP A 457 48.09 -37.89 6.22
C ASP A 457 48.38 -37.34 7.64
N GLY A 458 47.33 -37.03 8.40
CA GLY A 458 47.35 -36.60 9.79
C GLY A 458 47.69 -35.13 10.00
N ASP A 459 47.53 -34.28 8.98
CA ASP A 459 47.86 -32.86 9.04
C ASP A 459 46.74 -31.98 9.63
N ASN A 460 45.59 -32.58 9.97
CA ASN A 460 44.35 -31.95 10.45
C ASN A 460 43.59 -31.14 9.38
N GLN A 461 43.83 -31.40 8.10
CA GLN A 461 42.95 -31.07 6.99
C GLN A 461 42.23 -32.36 6.57
N LEU A 462 40.97 -32.25 6.19
CA LEU A 462 40.24 -33.40 5.64
C LEU A 462 40.73 -33.67 4.21
N ASP A 463 40.79 -34.95 3.81
CA ASP A 463 41.15 -35.39 2.45
C ASP A 463 40.25 -34.73 1.38
N GLU A 464 39.02 -34.33 1.73
CA GLU A 464 38.05 -33.61 0.88
C GLU A 464 38.34 -32.10 0.73
N ASN A 465 39.20 -31.56 1.59
CA ASN A 465 39.59 -30.15 1.65
C ASN A 465 41.00 -29.91 1.12
N GLU A 466 41.78 -30.97 0.91
CA GLU A 466 43.12 -30.87 0.34
C GLU A 466 43.07 -30.48 -1.14
N LEU A 467 43.83 -29.44 -1.52
CA LEU A 467 43.88 -28.92 -2.87
C LEU A 467 44.85 -29.69 -3.76
N GLU A 468 44.50 -29.85 -5.04
CA GLU A 468 45.38 -30.50 -6.00
C GLU A 468 46.47 -29.55 -6.52
N PHE A 469 47.73 -30.01 -6.42
CA PHE A 469 48.90 -29.32 -6.96
C PHE A 469 49.60 -30.16 -8.05
N ASP A 470 50.35 -29.49 -8.91
CA ASP A 470 51.27 -30.13 -9.84
C ASP A 470 52.33 -31.02 -9.14
N GLU A 471 53.02 -31.89 -9.89
CA GLU A 471 54.00 -32.85 -9.35
C GLU A 471 55.11 -32.19 -8.49
N ASP A 472 55.40 -30.90 -8.73
CA ASP A 472 56.39 -30.12 -7.99
C ASP A 472 55.81 -29.41 -6.75
N GLY A 473 54.49 -29.45 -6.54
CA GLY A 473 53.77 -28.87 -5.40
C GLY A 473 53.70 -27.34 -5.40
N ARG A 474 53.74 -26.70 -6.57
CA ARG A 474 53.90 -25.24 -6.73
C ARG A 474 52.74 -24.55 -7.42
N ILE A 475 51.99 -25.26 -8.25
CA ILE A 475 50.91 -24.70 -9.06
C ILE A 475 49.65 -25.50 -8.75
N LEU A 476 48.56 -24.82 -8.39
CA LEU A 476 47.25 -25.43 -8.28
C LEU A 476 46.80 -25.87 -9.68
N GLN A 477 46.30 -27.10 -9.80
CA GLN A 477 45.73 -27.58 -11.07
C GLN A 477 44.44 -26.82 -11.40
N ASP A 478 43.67 -26.51 -10.37
CA ASP A 478 42.40 -25.80 -10.47
C ASP A 478 42.43 -24.34 -10.01
N LEU A 479 41.40 -23.61 -10.41
CA LEU A 479 41.18 -22.28 -9.88
C LEU A 479 40.50 -22.36 -8.52
N VAL A 480 41.27 -22.07 -7.49
CA VAL A 480 40.80 -21.91 -6.12
C VAL A 480 40.78 -20.42 -5.77
N LEU A 481 39.59 -19.86 -5.58
CA LEU A 481 39.40 -18.46 -5.17
C LEU A 481 39.08 -18.34 -3.68
N GLN A 482 38.40 -19.33 -3.10
CA GLN A 482 37.99 -19.33 -1.70
C GLN A 482 37.76 -20.77 -1.21
N THR A 483 38.28 -21.12 -0.04
CA THR A 483 38.15 -22.44 0.64
C THR A 483 37.60 -22.29 2.05
N THR A 484 36.87 -21.20 2.31
CA THR A 484 36.43 -20.84 3.66
C THR A 484 35.53 -21.89 4.30
N PHE A 485 34.70 -22.56 3.52
CA PHE A 485 33.86 -23.64 4.03
C PHE A 485 34.68 -24.88 4.39
N ASP A 486 35.61 -25.29 3.52
CA ASP A 486 36.56 -26.38 3.78
C ASP A 486 37.36 -26.13 5.07
N GLU A 487 37.94 -24.94 5.22
CA GLU A 487 38.67 -24.53 6.42
C GLU A 487 37.78 -24.59 7.68
N TRP A 488 36.48 -24.31 7.54
CA TRP A 488 35.52 -24.42 8.62
C TRP A 488 35.17 -25.88 8.94
N GLU A 489 35.08 -26.76 7.95
CA GLU A 489 34.87 -28.21 8.16
C GLU A 489 36.05 -28.85 8.88
N ASP A 490 37.29 -28.48 8.51
CA ASP A 490 38.49 -28.88 9.23
C ASP A 490 38.44 -28.42 10.69
N TYR A 491 38.00 -27.17 10.92
CA TYR A 491 37.77 -26.64 12.28
C TYR A 491 36.73 -27.46 13.06
N VAL A 492 35.60 -27.81 12.44
CA VAL A 492 34.55 -28.63 13.06
C VAL A 492 35.11 -29.99 13.44
N ALA A 493 35.76 -30.68 12.50
CA ALA A 493 36.36 -31.99 12.71
C ALA A 493 37.39 -31.95 13.86
N ALA A 494 38.28 -30.95 13.87
CA ALA A 494 39.27 -30.76 14.92
C ALA A 494 38.64 -30.51 16.31
N ARG A 495 37.54 -29.75 16.38
CA ARG A 495 36.80 -29.51 17.64
C ARG A 495 36.14 -30.79 18.15
N GLU A 496 35.49 -31.53 17.26
CA GLU A 496 34.81 -32.78 17.59
C GLU A 496 35.80 -33.84 18.06
N ALA A 497 36.96 -33.95 17.40
CA ALA A 497 38.05 -34.83 17.82
C ALA A 497 38.56 -34.50 19.23
N GLN A 498 38.47 -33.24 19.66
CA GLN A 498 38.81 -32.79 21.01
C GLN A 498 37.64 -32.90 22.02
N GLY A 499 36.48 -33.41 21.59
CA GLY A 499 35.27 -33.47 22.41
C GLY A 499 34.69 -32.09 22.75
N GLN A 500 34.93 -31.09 21.90
CA GLN A 500 34.45 -29.72 22.05
C GLN A 500 33.28 -29.45 21.12
N VAL A 501 32.41 -28.52 21.50
CA VAL A 501 31.29 -28.08 20.66
C VAL A 501 31.82 -27.15 19.57
N ALA A 502 31.64 -27.53 18.30
CA ALA A 502 31.92 -26.68 17.17
C ALA A 502 30.85 -25.59 17.01
N LEU A 503 31.24 -24.45 16.43
CA LEU A 503 30.34 -23.35 16.12
C LEU A 503 30.14 -23.28 14.61
N GLY A 504 28.93 -22.94 14.18
CA GLY A 504 28.62 -22.72 12.77
C GLY A 504 28.88 -21.28 12.33
N CYS A 505 28.80 -21.04 11.02
CA CYS A 505 29.03 -19.72 10.42
C CYS A 505 28.13 -18.64 11.04
N VAL A 506 26.85 -18.97 11.26
CA VAL A 506 25.86 -18.02 11.80
C VAL A 506 26.14 -17.62 13.25
N ASP A 507 26.86 -18.44 14.03
CA ASP A 507 27.21 -18.10 15.42
C ASP A 507 28.18 -16.91 15.49
N CYS A 508 29.01 -16.73 14.46
CA CYS A 508 30.01 -15.67 14.38
C CYS A 508 29.59 -14.52 13.45
N HIS A 509 29.09 -14.84 12.25
CA HIS A 509 28.81 -13.85 11.20
C HIS A 509 27.39 -13.28 11.24
N MET A 510 26.47 -13.97 11.92
CA MET A 510 25.11 -13.51 12.18
C MET A 510 24.82 -13.59 13.68
N PRO A 511 25.52 -12.83 14.54
CA PRO A 511 25.48 -13.04 15.98
C PRO A 511 24.06 -12.98 16.54
N LEU A 512 23.81 -13.85 17.53
CA LEU A 512 22.51 -13.91 18.21
C LEU A 512 22.23 -12.61 18.96
N LEU A 513 21.09 -11.99 18.66
CA LEU A 513 20.60 -10.77 19.30
C LEU A 513 19.64 -11.09 20.45
N PRO A 514 19.45 -10.15 21.41
CA PRO A 514 18.43 -10.30 22.44
C PRO A 514 17.06 -10.57 21.81
N PRO A 515 16.23 -11.46 22.38
CA PRO A 515 14.90 -11.75 21.84
C PRO A 515 14.08 -10.47 21.61
N ALA A 516 13.42 -10.39 20.46
CA ALA A 516 12.42 -9.35 20.20
C ALA A 516 11.44 -9.87 19.13
N PRO A 517 10.34 -9.15 18.87
CA PRO A 517 9.42 -9.50 17.81
C PRO A 517 10.11 -9.46 16.44
N LEU A 518 9.96 -10.52 15.64
CA LEU A 518 10.45 -10.55 14.25
C LEU A 518 9.72 -9.54 13.35
N VAL A 519 8.53 -9.11 13.78
CA VAL A 519 7.70 -8.07 13.15
C VAL A 519 7.55 -6.94 14.19
N PRO A 520 8.56 -6.05 14.32
CA PRO A 520 8.62 -5.05 15.39
C PRO A 520 7.52 -3.99 15.28
N THR A 521 7.02 -3.76 14.06
CA THR A 521 5.89 -2.87 13.79
C THR A 521 4.86 -3.57 12.93
N SER A 522 3.70 -3.89 13.50
CA SER A 522 2.50 -4.19 12.72
C SER A 522 1.51 -3.03 12.93
N PRO A 523 1.48 -2.01 12.05
CA PRO A 523 0.54 -0.92 12.24
C PRO A 523 -0.89 -1.47 12.12
N GLY A 524 -1.73 -1.21 13.12
CA GLY A 524 -3.12 -1.69 13.15
C GLY A 524 -3.37 -3.01 13.89
N SER A 525 -2.46 -3.47 14.74
CA SER A 525 -2.60 -4.81 15.30
C SER A 525 -3.31 -4.80 16.68
N LEU A 526 -4.37 -5.62 16.83
CA LEU A 526 -4.71 -6.31 18.09
C LEU A 526 -3.57 -7.28 18.53
N PHE A 527 -2.43 -7.25 17.85
CA PHE A 527 -1.26 -8.10 17.99
C PHE A 527 -0.11 -7.29 18.60
N ALA A 528 -0.43 -6.41 19.54
CA ALA A 528 0.57 -5.64 20.29
C ALA A 528 1.58 -6.54 21.01
N ASP A 529 1.28 -7.83 21.13
CA ASP A 529 2.08 -8.86 21.79
C ASP A 529 2.58 -9.91 20.78
N ALA A 530 3.24 -9.47 19.70
CA ALA A 530 4.00 -10.40 18.86
C ALA A 530 5.05 -11.11 19.73
N PRO A 531 5.14 -12.46 19.70
CA PRO A 531 6.04 -13.18 20.59
C PRO A 531 7.48 -12.79 20.31
N GLU A 532 8.24 -12.53 21.38
CA GLU A 532 9.68 -12.35 21.26
C GLU A 532 10.33 -13.67 20.87
N ARG A 533 11.26 -13.61 19.92
CA ARG A 533 11.98 -14.78 19.43
C ARG A 533 13.47 -14.51 19.41
N PRO A 534 14.31 -15.53 19.67
CA PRO A 534 15.73 -15.46 19.33
C PRO A 534 15.87 -15.07 17.86
N ARG A 535 16.72 -14.10 17.55
CA ARG A 535 16.98 -13.67 16.18
C ARG A 535 18.47 -13.42 15.99
N HIS A 536 18.95 -13.71 14.80
CA HIS A 536 20.32 -13.44 14.40
C HIS A 536 20.39 -12.09 13.68
N SER A 537 21.53 -11.40 13.79
CA SER A 537 21.73 -10.17 13.01
C SER A 537 21.88 -10.49 11.54
N HIS A 538 21.25 -9.68 10.70
CA HIS A 538 21.36 -9.72 9.24
C HIS A 538 22.31 -8.64 8.73
N SER A 539 23.19 -8.10 9.57
CA SER A 539 24.24 -7.17 9.12
C SER A 539 25.43 -7.88 8.47
N PHE A 540 25.50 -9.21 8.61
CA PHE A 540 26.54 -10.12 8.10
C PHE A 540 27.94 -9.51 8.17
N ILE A 541 28.57 -9.65 9.33
CA ILE A 541 29.97 -9.22 9.49
C ILE A 541 30.79 -10.03 8.50
N GLY A 542 31.50 -9.34 7.60
CA GLY A 542 32.23 -9.97 6.49
C GLY A 542 33.16 -11.08 6.96
N VAL A 543 33.31 -12.10 6.11
CA VAL A 543 34.28 -13.19 6.25
C VAL A 543 35.61 -12.77 5.64
#